data_AF-A0A4Y9YJG8-F1
#
_entry.id   AF-A0A4Y9YJG8-F1
#
_cell.length_a   1.000
_cell.length_b   1.000
_cell.length_c   1.000
_cell.angle_alpha   90.00
_cell.angle_beta   90.00
_cell.angle_gamma   90.00
#
_symmetry.space_group_name_H-M   'P 1'
#
loop_
_entity.id
_entity.type
_entity.pdbx_description
1 polymer ?
#
loop_
_entity_poly.entity_id
_entity_poly.type
_entity_poly.pdbx_seq_one_letter_code
_entity_poly.pdbx_strand_id
1 'polypeptide(L)'
;MLDYFDFDMQLSAGSSADSDAEYKFLPQTPVRTPTETPVSGNTPNELSVSVSRTFHPYTSFNNRAPDIVFISRDDVFFYVHCSKVLAASDNGFAMLLPTAFEIDGHLPAVATPEPANVLGIILHIVYGLSVSGSGPSLETISATLDVLPQYGFSSKQHARAGMPLCNLLAACAPLRPIDTYALAAKHDLIDAAIAASAHLLAFPLASLTDELATRVGSLYLKRLFFLHIGRIEALKHLLSHLPSHHPDTAECSDVQQRCLARAWALGVAHIMWDAGPSE
;
A
#
# COMPACT_ATOMS: atom_id res chain seq x y z
N MET A 1 -11.78 -23.67 -24.13
CA MET A 1 -10.79 -22.70 -24.62
C MET A 1 -10.45 -21.83 -23.42
N LEU A 2 -9.41 -22.23 -22.69
CA LEU A 2 -8.99 -21.62 -21.43
C LEU A 2 -7.66 -20.95 -21.70
N ASP A 3 -7.64 -19.61 -21.65
CA ASP A 3 -6.41 -18.85 -21.76
C ASP A 3 -5.57 -19.05 -20.50
N TYR A 4 -4.38 -19.57 -20.74
CA TYR A 4 -3.32 -19.84 -19.77
C TYR A 4 -2.67 -18.50 -19.40
N PHE A 5 -2.90 -18.04 -18.17
CA PHE A 5 -2.31 -16.79 -17.67
C PHE A 5 -0.81 -17.02 -17.37
N ASP A 6 0.02 -16.47 -18.26
CA ASP A 6 1.47 -16.44 -18.14
C ASP A 6 1.89 -15.40 -17.09
N PHE A 7 2.62 -15.83 -16.06
CA PHE A 7 3.16 -14.96 -15.01
C PHE A 7 4.66 -14.75 -15.27
N ASP A 8 4.99 -13.72 -16.04
CA ASP A 8 6.37 -13.31 -16.29
C ASP A 8 6.88 -12.47 -15.12
N MET A 9 7.72 -13.08 -14.27
CA MET A 9 8.36 -12.43 -13.12
C MET A 9 9.76 -11.94 -13.52
N GLN A 10 9.84 -10.71 -14.04
CA GLN A 10 11.14 -10.08 -14.33
C GLN A 10 11.74 -9.45 -13.07
N LEU A 11 12.77 -10.10 -12.53
CA LEU A 11 13.66 -9.58 -11.49
C LEU A 11 14.69 -8.63 -12.12
N SER A 12 14.67 -7.34 -11.78
CA SER A 12 15.76 -6.42 -12.13
C SER A 12 16.82 -6.42 -11.02
N ALA A 13 18.05 -6.78 -11.41
CA ALA A 13 19.22 -6.73 -10.54
C ALA A 13 19.72 -5.29 -10.42
N GLY A 14 19.72 -4.74 -9.21
CA GLY A 14 20.36 -3.47 -8.88
C GLY A 14 21.86 -3.64 -8.69
N SER A 15 22.64 -2.82 -9.39
CA SER A 15 24.09 -2.67 -9.20
C SER A 15 24.35 -1.50 -8.25
N SER A 16 25.00 -1.76 -7.12
CA SER A 16 25.51 -0.77 -6.18
C SER A 16 27.01 -0.55 -6.41
N ALA A 17 27.44 0.71 -6.51
CA ALA A 17 28.83 1.08 -6.37
C ALA A 17 28.94 2.38 -5.55
N ASP A 18 29.76 2.29 -4.50
CA ASP A 18 30.20 3.30 -3.54
C ASP A 18 30.82 4.54 -4.15
N SER A 19 30.69 5.67 -3.45
CA SER A 19 31.78 6.66 -3.34
C SER A 19 31.61 7.50 -2.07
N ASP A 20 32.59 7.37 -1.19
CA ASP A 20 32.80 8.11 0.06
C ASP A 20 33.59 9.44 -0.15
N ALA A 21 33.63 10.23 0.94
CA ALA A 21 34.43 11.44 1.24
C ALA A 21 33.80 12.79 0.86
N GLU A 22 33.82 13.86 1.67
CA GLU A 22 34.79 14.26 2.70
C GLU A 22 34.18 15.34 3.64
N TYR A 23 34.67 15.38 4.88
CA TYR A 23 34.26 16.26 5.98
C TYR A 23 34.63 17.75 5.78
N LYS A 24 33.80 18.68 6.28
CA LYS A 24 34.28 19.99 6.74
C LYS A 24 33.52 20.51 7.97
N PHE A 25 34.32 21.01 8.91
CA PHE A 25 34.04 21.40 10.28
C PHE A 25 33.18 22.67 10.45
N LEU A 26 32.54 22.73 11.63
CA LEU A 26 31.70 23.76 12.26
C LEU A 26 32.32 25.19 12.35
N PRO A 27 31.53 26.20 12.77
CA PRO A 27 31.61 26.57 14.19
C PRO A 27 30.24 26.73 14.89
N GLN A 28 30.19 26.22 16.12
CA GLN A 28 29.17 26.48 17.13
C GLN A 28 29.33 27.89 17.74
N THR A 29 28.23 28.48 18.23
CA THR A 29 28.06 29.12 19.55
C THR A 29 26.78 29.98 19.57
N PRO A 30 26.20 30.35 20.74
CA PRO A 30 26.07 29.63 22.00
C PRO A 30 24.61 29.61 22.52
N VAL A 31 24.33 28.66 23.42
CA VAL A 31 23.12 28.59 24.24
C VAL A 31 23.05 29.78 25.22
N ARG A 32 21.88 30.42 25.32
CA ARG A 32 21.48 31.25 26.47
C ARG A 32 20.02 30.96 26.83
N THR A 33 19.81 30.39 28.00
CA THR A 33 18.55 30.43 28.75
C THR A 33 18.43 31.77 29.46
N PRO A 34 17.23 32.36 29.49
CA PRO A 34 16.82 33.08 30.70
C PRO A 34 15.47 32.57 31.20
N THR A 35 15.47 32.13 32.46
CA THR A 35 14.29 32.01 33.30
C THR A 35 13.74 33.41 33.57
N GLU A 36 12.60 33.76 32.99
CA GLU A 36 11.70 34.78 33.53
C GLU A 36 10.25 34.36 33.27
N THR A 37 9.51 34.13 34.35
CA THR A 37 8.05 34.07 34.35
C THR A 37 7.54 35.51 34.38
N PRO A 38 6.57 35.88 33.54
CA PRO A 38 5.58 36.84 33.99
C PRO A 38 4.14 36.38 33.71
N VAL A 39 3.36 36.37 34.80
CA VAL A 39 2.02 36.95 34.91
C VAL A 39 0.95 36.48 33.92
N SER A 40 -0.06 35.80 34.49
CA SER A 40 -1.41 35.66 33.93
C SER A 40 -1.93 36.97 33.33
N GLY A 41 -1.94 37.03 32.01
CA GLY A 41 -2.80 37.90 31.24
C GLY A 41 -3.75 37.01 30.44
N ASN A 42 -5.05 37.17 30.64
CA ASN A 42 -6.09 36.51 29.85
C ASN A 42 -5.86 36.81 28.36
N THR A 43 -5.29 35.85 27.62
CA THR A 43 -5.28 35.84 26.17
C THR A 43 -6.65 35.35 25.68
N PRO A 44 -7.25 35.99 24.65
CA PRO A 44 -8.46 35.47 24.04
C PRO A 44 -8.08 34.13 23.42
N ASN A 45 -8.70 33.06 23.92
CA ASN A 45 -8.62 31.67 23.46
C ASN A 45 -7.93 31.56 22.08
N GLU A 46 -6.61 31.33 22.05
CA GLU A 46 -5.91 31.02 20.80
C GLU A 46 -6.50 29.69 20.31
N LEU A 47 -7.49 29.80 19.43
CA LEU A 47 -8.09 28.65 18.76
C LEU A 47 -6.98 28.05 17.89
N SER A 48 -6.26 27.07 18.44
CA SER A 48 -5.26 26.31 17.70
C SER A 48 -5.98 25.50 16.63
N VAL A 49 -6.01 26.02 15.40
CA VAL A 49 -6.62 25.33 14.26
C VAL A 49 -5.71 24.18 13.83
N SER A 50 -6.26 22.96 13.79
CA SER A 50 -5.54 21.79 13.28
C SER A 50 -5.57 21.78 11.75
N VAL A 51 -4.40 21.76 11.11
CA VAL A 51 -4.27 21.84 9.66
C VAL A 51 -3.50 20.64 9.14
N SER A 52 -3.95 20.08 8.01
CA SER A 52 -3.22 19.02 7.31
C SER A 52 -1.81 19.46 6.92
N ARG A 53 -0.81 18.61 7.20
CA ARG A 53 0.58 18.88 6.82
C ARG A 53 0.80 18.93 5.31
N THR A 54 0.01 18.17 4.55
CA THR A 54 0.11 18.12 3.08
C THR A 54 -0.78 19.17 2.41
N PHE A 55 -1.97 19.40 2.97
CA PHE A 55 -2.99 20.30 2.39
C PHE A 55 -3.18 21.53 3.29
N HIS A 56 -2.18 22.42 3.29
CA HIS A 56 -2.12 23.62 4.14
C HIS A 56 -2.34 24.91 3.33
N PRO A 57 -2.58 26.09 3.96
CA PRO A 57 -2.95 27.32 3.25
C PRO A 57 -1.96 27.77 2.16
N TYR A 58 -0.68 27.44 2.36
CA TYR A 58 0.41 27.79 1.47
C TYR A 58 0.76 26.69 0.47
N THR A 59 -0.02 25.60 0.40
CA THR A 59 0.19 24.53 -0.58
C THR A 59 -0.17 25.05 -1.96
N SER A 60 0.83 25.26 -2.81
CA SER A 60 0.61 25.61 -4.21
C SER A 60 0.63 24.36 -5.08
N PHE A 61 -0.44 24.13 -5.85
CA PHE A 61 -0.45 23.08 -6.89
C PHE A 61 -0.55 23.74 -8.27
N ASN A 62 0.36 23.42 -9.18
CA ASN A 62 0.45 24.07 -10.50
C ASN A 62 0.47 25.62 -10.42
N ASN A 63 1.18 26.16 -9.43
CA ASN A 63 1.30 27.59 -9.17
C ASN A 63 -0.04 28.32 -8.88
N ARG A 64 -1.05 27.58 -8.39
CA ARG A 64 -2.31 28.14 -7.89
C ARG A 64 -2.37 27.97 -6.38
N ALA A 65 -2.98 28.94 -5.71
CA ALA A 65 -3.33 28.84 -4.31
C ALA A 65 -4.62 28.01 -4.16
N PRO A 66 -4.83 27.39 -2.98
CA PRO A 66 -6.10 26.73 -2.66
C PRO A 66 -7.28 27.69 -2.82
N ASP A 67 -8.42 27.17 -3.29
CA ASP A 67 -9.66 27.93 -3.56
C ASP A 67 -10.87 27.39 -2.77
N ILE A 68 -10.67 26.32 -1.97
CA ILE A 68 -11.68 25.72 -1.10
C ILE A 68 -11.02 25.03 0.10
N VAL A 69 -11.73 24.99 1.22
CA VAL A 69 -11.31 24.29 2.45
C VAL A 69 -12.30 23.16 2.76
N PHE A 70 -11.80 21.94 2.92
CA PHE A 70 -12.57 20.87 3.55
C PHE A 70 -12.24 20.77 5.03
N ILE A 71 -13.28 20.58 5.85
CA ILE A 71 -13.16 20.38 7.29
C ILE A 71 -13.57 18.93 7.58
N SER A 72 -12.67 18.15 8.17
CA SER A 72 -12.99 16.79 8.61
C SER A 72 -13.88 16.79 9.85
N ARG A 73 -14.46 15.64 10.18
CA ARG A 73 -15.31 15.46 11.37
C ARG A 73 -14.60 15.77 12.70
N ASP A 74 -13.29 15.60 12.73
CA ASP A 74 -12.38 15.87 13.85
C ASP A 74 -11.69 17.24 13.73
N ASP A 75 -12.33 18.19 13.04
CA ASP A 75 -11.95 19.61 12.95
C ASP A 75 -10.55 19.86 12.38
N VAL A 76 -10.10 19.00 11.46
CA VAL A 76 -8.85 19.20 10.70
C VAL A 76 -9.15 19.86 9.36
N PHE A 77 -8.42 20.91 9.05
CA PHE A 77 -8.60 21.74 7.87
C PHE A 77 -7.70 21.28 6.72
N PHE A 78 -8.29 21.13 5.55
CA PHE A 78 -7.64 20.71 4.31
C PHE A 78 -7.84 21.78 3.23
N TYR A 79 -6.77 22.48 2.89
CA TYR A 79 -6.77 23.51 1.87
C TYR A 79 -6.50 22.88 0.51
N VAL A 80 -7.49 22.89 -0.39
CA VAL A 80 -7.46 22.16 -1.66
C VAL A 80 -7.95 23.03 -2.83
N HIS A 81 -8.02 22.42 -4.01
CA HIS A 81 -8.30 23.08 -5.28
C HIS A 81 -9.55 22.43 -5.91
N CYS A 82 -10.64 23.18 -6.00
CA CYS A 82 -11.93 22.76 -6.53
C CYS A 82 -11.78 22.14 -7.92
N SER A 83 -10.96 22.73 -8.79
CA SER A 83 -10.71 22.18 -10.13
C SER A 83 -10.09 20.77 -10.12
N LYS A 84 -9.24 20.46 -9.13
CA LYS A 84 -8.61 19.13 -9.01
C LYS A 84 -9.59 18.10 -8.48
N VAL A 85 -10.39 18.48 -7.49
CA VAL A 85 -11.43 17.62 -6.92
C VAL A 85 -12.51 17.32 -7.95
N LEU A 86 -12.99 18.33 -8.70
CA LEU A 86 -13.94 18.16 -9.80
C LEU A 86 -13.41 17.27 -10.91
N ALA A 87 -12.15 17.48 -11.32
CA ALA A 87 -11.56 16.70 -12.41
C ALA A 87 -11.41 15.21 -12.06
N ALA A 88 -11.38 14.86 -10.77
CA ALA A 88 -11.17 13.50 -10.31
C ALA A 88 -12.48 12.77 -9.93
N SER A 89 -13.57 13.49 -9.68
CA SER A 89 -14.83 12.92 -9.19
C SER A 89 -15.95 12.99 -10.22
N ASP A 90 -16.66 11.89 -10.43
CA ASP A 90 -17.79 11.79 -11.36
C ASP A 90 -19.11 12.39 -10.82
N ASN A 91 -19.20 12.74 -9.53
CA ASN A 91 -20.43 13.24 -8.90
C ASN A 91 -20.26 14.58 -8.15
N GLY A 92 -19.26 15.38 -8.52
CA GLY A 92 -18.97 16.65 -7.86
C GLY A 92 -18.60 16.51 -6.38
N PHE A 93 -17.93 15.42 -6.02
CA PHE A 93 -17.47 15.08 -4.67
C PHE A 93 -18.65 15.01 -3.70
N ALA A 94 -19.61 14.15 -4.01
CA ALA A 94 -20.89 14.04 -3.31
C ALA A 94 -21.71 15.35 -3.33
N MET A 95 -21.60 16.14 -4.40
CA MET A 95 -22.23 17.46 -4.54
C MET A 95 -21.85 18.46 -3.44
N LEU A 96 -20.73 18.24 -2.75
CA LEU A 96 -20.26 19.10 -1.67
C LEU A 96 -19.55 20.36 -2.17
N LEU A 97 -19.26 20.44 -3.47
CA LEU A 97 -18.53 21.55 -4.03
C LEU A 97 -19.44 22.78 -4.24
N PRO A 98 -19.02 23.98 -3.78
CA PRO A 98 -19.81 25.19 -3.92
C PRO A 98 -20.06 25.52 -5.39
N THR A 99 -21.31 25.85 -5.72
CA THR A 99 -21.69 26.34 -7.05
C THR A 99 -21.45 27.85 -7.19
N ALA A 100 -21.31 28.56 -6.07
CA ALA A 100 -21.01 29.98 -6.00
C ALA A 100 -19.91 30.24 -4.96
N PHE A 101 -18.92 31.05 -5.33
CA PHE A 101 -17.90 31.54 -4.41
C PHE A 101 -18.42 32.82 -3.76
N GLU A 102 -18.43 32.88 -2.43
CA GLU A 102 -18.83 34.09 -1.71
C GLU A 102 -17.88 35.25 -2.05
N ILE A 103 -18.45 36.44 -2.24
CA ILE A 103 -17.75 37.64 -2.70
C ILE A 103 -16.88 38.26 -1.59
N ASP A 104 -17.05 37.80 -0.34
CA ASP A 104 -16.48 38.42 0.87
C ASP A 104 -15.00 38.06 1.15
N GLY A 105 -14.27 37.53 0.17
CA GLY A 105 -12.82 37.30 0.27
C GLY A 105 -12.39 36.15 1.19
N HIS A 106 -13.34 35.41 1.77
CA HIS A 106 -13.10 34.20 2.53
C HIS A 106 -13.15 32.96 1.63
N LEU A 107 -12.26 32.00 1.88
CA LEU A 107 -12.28 30.71 1.19
C LEU A 107 -13.53 29.93 1.60
N PRO A 108 -14.32 29.38 0.66
CA PRO A 108 -15.46 28.55 1.00
C PRO A 108 -15.01 27.33 1.79
N ALA A 109 -15.65 27.11 2.94
CA ALA A 109 -15.36 25.99 3.82
C ALA A 109 -16.52 25.00 3.81
N VAL A 110 -16.20 23.72 3.64
CA VAL A 110 -17.17 22.63 3.50
C VAL A 110 -16.85 21.54 4.51
N ALA A 111 -17.80 21.26 5.40
CA ALA A 111 -17.68 20.17 6.35
C ALA A 111 -17.90 18.81 5.67
N THR A 112 -17.13 17.81 6.07
CA THR A 112 -17.21 16.45 5.58
C THR A 112 -17.50 15.48 6.73
N PRO A 113 -18.24 14.39 6.51
CA PRO A 113 -18.56 13.42 7.55
C PRO A 113 -17.36 12.56 7.97
N GLU A 114 -16.29 12.55 7.16
CA GLU A 114 -15.15 11.66 7.35
C GLU A 114 -14.12 12.21 8.35
N PRO A 115 -13.47 11.33 9.14
CA PRO A 115 -12.33 11.72 9.95
C PRO A 115 -11.12 12.10 9.08
N ALA A 116 -10.20 12.90 9.65
CA ALA A 116 -9.05 13.48 8.94
C ALA A 116 -8.16 12.43 8.24
N ASN A 117 -8.00 11.25 8.84
CA ASN A 117 -7.21 10.17 8.27
C ASN A 117 -7.84 9.59 6.98
N VAL A 118 -9.16 9.41 6.95
CA VAL A 118 -9.90 8.93 5.78
C VAL A 118 -9.93 10.00 4.69
N LEU A 119 -10.33 11.22 5.05
CA LEU A 119 -10.35 12.36 4.11
C LEU A 119 -8.96 12.64 3.53
N GLY A 120 -7.92 12.55 4.37
CA GLY A 120 -6.53 12.69 3.97
C GLY A 120 -6.17 11.70 2.85
N ILE A 121 -6.50 10.41 2.99
CA ILE A 121 -6.22 9.41 1.94
C ILE A 121 -6.98 9.73 0.65
N ILE A 122 -8.27 10.09 0.75
CA ILE A 122 -9.08 10.47 -0.42
C ILE A 122 -8.42 11.62 -1.18
N LEU A 123 -7.98 12.66 -0.48
CA LEU A 123 -7.31 13.80 -1.11
C LEU A 123 -5.94 13.43 -1.69
N HIS A 124 -5.16 12.56 -1.06
CA HIS A 124 -3.93 12.06 -1.68
C HIS A 124 -4.22 11.30 -3.00
N ILE A 125 -5.31 10.53 -3.06
CA ILE A 125 -5.76 9.86 -4.31
C ILE A 125 -6.12 10.90 -5.38
N VAL A 126 -6.91 11.92 -5.04
CA VAL A 126 -7.31 13.02 -5.96
C VAL A 126 -6.08 13.73 -6.55
N TYR A 127 -5.07 13.96 -5.72
CA TYR A 127 -3.86 14.66 -6.14
C TYR A 127 -2.80 13.75 -6.75
N GLY A 128 -2.98 12.43 -6.74
CA GLY A 128 -1.99 11.46 -7.20
C GLY A 128 -0.74 11.40 -6.32
N LEU A 129 -0.86 11.74 -5.05
CA LEU A 129 0.25 11.80 -4.08
C LEU A 129 0.35 10.50 -3.28
N SER A 130 1.56 10.13 -2.87
CA SER A 130 1.78 9.02 -1.95
C SER A 130 1.43 9.40 -0.52
N VAL A 131 0.91 8.45 0.27
CA VAL A 131 0.51 8.67 1.69
C VAL A 131 1.68 8.45 2.66
N SER A 132 2.91 8.70 2.20
CA SER A 132 4.16 8.28 2.86
C SER A 132 4.42 8.87 4.24
N GLY A 133 3.76 9.97 4.62
CA GLY A 133 3.97 10.65 5.90
C GLY A 133 3.11 10.17 7.07
N SER A 134 2.01 9.44 6.82
CA SER A 134 1.02 9.08 7.86
C SER A 134 0.91 7.59 8.16
N GLY A 135 1.46 6.71 7.30
CA GLY A 135 1.42 5.25 7.48
C GLY A 135 0.07 4.73 7.96
N PRO A 136 -1.03 4.90 7.19
CA PRO A 136 -2.36 4.63 7.69
C PRO A 136 -2.56 3.15 8.00
N SER A 137 -3.40 2.88 9.01
CA SER A 137 -3.80 1.51 9.36
C SER A 137 -4.62 0.87 8.24
N LEU A 138 -4.62 -0.46 8.18
CA LEU A 138 -5.43 -1.22 7.21
C LEU A 138 -6.93 -0.93 7.39
N GLU A 139 -7.36 -0.69 8.63
CA GLU A 139 -8.70 -0.31 9.02
C GLU A 139 -9.08 1.05 8.44
N THR A 140 -8.15 2.02 8.48
CA THR A 140 -8.35 3.33 7.82
C THR A 140 -8.44 3.18 6.30
N ILE A 141 -7.59 2.36 5.70
CA ILE A 141 -7.63 2.10 4.25
C ILE A 141 -8.95 1.44 3.85
N SER A 142 -9.43 0.46 4.63
CA SER A 142 -10.72 -0.16 4.41
C SER A 142 -11.86 0.85 4.50
N ALA A 143 -11.88 1.68 5.54
CA ALA A 143 -12.89 2.72 5.69
C ALA A 143 -12.87 3.70 4.50
N THR A 144 -11.67 4.10 4.03
CA THR A 144 -11.53 4.91 2.83
C THR A 144 -12.14 4.23 1.60
N LEU A 145 -11.82 2.96 1.36
CA LEU A 145 -12.35 2.21 0.22
C LEU A 145 -13.87 2.04 0.26
N ASP A 146 -14.47 1.96 1.45
CA ASP A 146 -15.92 1.87 1.65
C ASP A 146 -16.65 3.18 1.31
N VAL A 147 -16.03 4.34 1.55
CA VAL A 147 -16.64 5.66 1.29
C VAL A 147 -16.24 6.26 -0.07
N LEU A 148 -15.15 5.79 -0.69
CA LEU A 148 -14.62 6.30 -1.95
C LEU A 148 -15.68 6.42 -3.07
N PRO A 149 -16.59 5.43 -3.28
CA PRO A 149 -17.63 5.54 -4.29
C PRO A 149 -18.66 6.66 -4.02
N GLN A 150 -18.88 7.02 -2.75
CA GLN A 150 -19.84 8.08 -2.38
C GLN A 150 -19.37 9.44 -2.88
N TYR A 151 -18.06 9.64 -2.96
CA TYR A 151 -17.43 10.84 -3.51
C TYR A 151 -17.20 10.78 -5.03
N GLY A 152 -17.79 9.79 -5.72
CA GLY A 152 -17.74 9.72 -7.18
C GLY A 152 -16.42 9.19 -7.74
N PHE A 153 -15.65 8.44 -6.94
CA PHE A 153 -14.40 7.84 -7.38
C PHE A 153 -14.56 6.34 -7.62
N SER A 154 -14.03 5.86 -8.74
CA SER A 154 -13.93 4.42 -9.02
C SER A 154 -12.68 3.84 -8.37
N SER A 155 -12.84 3.04 -7.31
CA SER A 155 -11.73 2.35 -6.63
C SER A 155 -10.85 1.56 -7.60
N LYS A 156 -11.44 0.99 -8.66
CA LYS A 156 -10.72 0.22 -9.69
C LYS A 156 -9.79 1.08 -10.54
N GLN A 157 -10.19 2.30 -10.89
CA GLN A 157 -9.35 3.19 -11.69
C GLN A 157 -8.13 3.67 -10.89
N HIS A 158 -8.32 3.91 -9.59
CA HIS A 158 -7.28 4.42 -8.71
C HIS A 158 -6.42 3.33 -8.06
N ALA A 159 -6.79 2.05 -8.14
CA ALA A 159 -6.02 0.93 -7.60
C ALA A 159 -5.25 0.13 -8.67
N ARG A 160 -4.98 0.74 -9.83
CA ARG A 160 -4.09 0.13 -10.83
C ARG A 160 -2.65 0.11 -10.34
N ALA A 161 -1.84 -0.83 -10.85
CA ALA A 161 -0.41 -0.86 -10.59
C ALA A 161 0.24 0.52 -10.85
N GLY A 162 1.07 0.98 -9.91
CA GLY A 162 1.71 2.29 -9.94
C GLY A 162 0.87 3.44 -9.36
N MET A 163 -0.42 3.24 -9.12
CA MET A 163 -1.28 4.25 -8.51
C MET A 163 -1.13 4.28 -6.98
N PRO A 164 -1.35 5.44 -6.33
CA PRO A 164 -1.14 5.59 -4.89
C PRO A 164 -1.90 4.58 -4.02
N LEU A 165 -3.15 4.26 -4.37
CA LEU A 165 -3.99 3.34 -3.62
C LEU A 165 -3.47 1.88 -3.72
N CYS A 166 -3.00 1.47 -4.89
CA CYS A 166 -2.39 0.15 -5.07
C CYS A 166 -1.08 0.04 -4.26
N ASN A 167 -0.23 1.08 -4.32
CA ASN A 167 1.03 1.12 -3.57
C ASN A 167 0.78 1.13 -2.05
N LEU A 168 -0.27 1.82 -1.62
CA LEU A 168 -0.66 1.87 -0.22
C LEU A 168 -1.08 0.49 0.31
N LEU A 169 -1.93 -0.22 -0.44
CA LEU A 169 -2.32 -1.59 -0.10
C LEU A 169 -1.11 -2.54 -0.14
N ALA A 170 -0.26 -2.43 -1.16
CA ALA A 170 0.94 -3.25 -1.28
C ALA A 170 1.90 -3.06 -0.08
N ALA A 171 1.99 -1.84 0.47
CA ALA A 171 2.79 -1.58 1.67
C ALA A 171 2.26 -2.27 2.93
N CYS A 172 0.97 -2.63 3.00
CA CYS A 172 0.39 -3.38 4.11
C CYS A 172 0.61 -4.89 4.00
N ALA A 173 0.84 -5.40 2.79
CA ALA A 173 0.89 -6.83 2.52
C ALA A 173 1.97 -7.60 3.32
N PRO A 174 3.20 -7.09 3.52
CA PRO A 174 4.22 -7.81 4.30
C PRO A 174 3.83 -8.08 5.76
N LEU A 175 3.03 -7.20 6.36
CA LEU A 175 2.63 -7.28 7.77
C LEU A 175 1.31 -8.04 7.95
N ARG A 176 0.37 -7.86 7.03
CA ARG A 176 -0.98 -8.45 7.11
C ARG A 176 -1.41 -8.99 5.74
N PRO A 177 -0.76 -10.05 5.23
CA PRO A 177 -0.93 -10.49 3.85
C PRO A 177 -2.35 -10.97 3.54
N ILE A 178 -2.94 -11.79 4.41
CA ILE A 178 -4.29 -12.34 4.17
C ILE A 178 -5.37 -11.27 4.31
N ASP A 179 -5.24 -10.36 5.28
CA ASP A 179 -6.19 -9.27 5.45
C ASP A 179 -6.10 -8.28 4.29
N THR A 180 -4.90 -7.97 3.82
CA THR A 180 -4.68 -7.09 2.66
C THR A 180 -5.25 -7.73 1.40
N TYR A 181 -5.04 -9.02 1.20
CA TYR A 181 -5.63 -9.78 0.10
C TYR A 181 -7.16 -9.78 0.16
N ALA A 182 -7.74 -10.03 1.35
CA ALA A 182 -9.18 -10.02 1.56
C ALA A 182 -9.79 -8.63 1.33
N LEU A 183 -9.10 -7.56 1.75
CA LEU A 183 -9.53 -6.19 1.51
C LEU A 183 -9.51 -5.86 0.01
N ALA A 184 -8.43 -6.18 -0.68
CA ALA A 184 -8.33 -5.99 -2.12
C ALA A 184 -9.43 -6.78 -2.86
N ALA A 185 -9.69 -8.02 -2.44
CA ALA A 185 -10.73 -8.87 -2.99
C ALA A 185 -12.15 -8.30 -2.78
N LYS A 186 -12.47 -7.83 -1.56
CA LYS A 186 -13.75 -7.20 -1.21
C LYS A 186 -14.11 -6.04 -2.16
N HIS A 187 -13.12 -5.26 -2.57
CA HIS A 187 -13.30 -4.10 -3.47
C HIS A 187 -12.97 -4.41 -4.94
N ASP A 188 -12.73 -5.68 -5.28
CA ASP A 188 -12.36 -6.16 -6.62
C ASP A 188 -11.14 -5.42 -7.24
N LEU A 189 -10.09 -5.24 -6.43
CA LEU A 189 -8.84 -4.56 -6.77
C LEU A 189 -7.77 -5.60 -7.15
N ILE A 190 -7.78 -6.04 -8.41
CA ILE A 190 -6.96 -7.16 -8.89
C ILE A 190 -5.46 -6.92 -8.68
N ASP A 191 -4.93 -5.77 -9.06
CA ASP A 191 -3.48 -5.49 -8.97
C ASP A 191 -2.99 -5.50 -7.52
N ALA A 192 -3.77 -4.94 -6.60
CA ALA A 192 -3.49 -4.99 -5.16
C ALA A 192 -3.58 -6.41 -4.61
N ALA A 193 -4.55 -7.21 -5.06
CA ALA A 193 -4.67 -8.62 -4.67
C ALA A 193 -3.48 -9.44 -5.18
N ILE A 194 -3.00 -9.18 -6.40
CA ILE A 194 -1.78 -9.82 -6.95
C ILE A 194 -0.57 -9.46 -6.09
N ALA A 195 -0.37 -8.17 -5.79
CA ALA A 195 0.73 -7.72 -4.94
C ALA A 195 0.68 -8.37 -3.55
N ALA A 196 -0.51 -8.44 -2.92
CA ALA A 196 -0.68 -9.10 -1.63
C ALA A 196 -0.43 -10.61 -1.69
N SER A 197 -0.78 -11.27 -2.80
CA SER A 197 -0.65 -12.71 -2.96
C SER A 197 0.79 -13.22 -2.96
N ALA A 198 1.76 -12.37 -3.31
CA ALA A 198 3.19 -12.68 -3.23
C ALA A 198 3.62 -12.97 -1.78
N HIS A 199 2.96 -12.36 -0.80
CA HIS A 199 3.24 -12.55 0.63
C HIS A 199 2.45 -13.72 1.25
N LEU A 200 1.63 -14.43 0.47
CA LEU A 200 0.82 -15.56 0.93
C LEU A 200 1.45 -16.93 0.67
N LEU A 201 2.72 -16.99 0.23
CA LEU A 201 3.41 -18.26 -0.09
C LEU A 201 3.33 -19.29 1.05
N ALA A 202 3.56 -18.85 2.29
CA ALA A 202 3.56 -19.70 3.48
C ALA A 202 2.23 -19.69 4.25
N PHE A 203 1.17 -19.10 3.69
CA PHE A 203 -0.12 -19.02 4.37
C PHE A 203 -0.81 -20.40 4.41
N PRO A 204 -1.13 -20.95 5.60
CA PRO A 204 -1.79 -22.24 5.69
C PRO A 204 -3.27 -22.10 5.34
N LEU A 205 -3.68 -22.62 4.17
CA LEU A 205 -5.07 -22.53 3.69
C LEU A 205 -6.09 -23.13 4.68
N ALA A 206 -5.70 -24.14 5.47
CA ALA A 206 -6.54 -24.73 6.50
C ALA A 206 -6.86 -23.77 7.67
N SER A 207 -6.08 -22.70 7.86
CA SER A 207 -6.33 -21.68 8.88
C SER A 207 -7.35 -20.62 8.45
N LEU A 208 -7.85 -20.70 7.21
CA LEU A 208 -8.78 -19.74 6.66
C LEU A 208 -10.15 -19.87 7.33
N THR A 209 -10.56 -18.84 8.05
CA THR A 209 -11.85 -18.79 8.74
C THR A 209 -12.99 -18.49 7.78
N ASP A 210 -14.22 -18.89 8.14
CA ASP A 210 -15.43 -18.58 7.37
C ASP A 210 -15.62 -17.06 7.16
N GLU A 211 -15.24 -16.25 8.15
CA GLU A 211 -15.29 -14.79 8.07
C GLU A 211 -14.31 -14.24 7.02
N LEU A 212 -13.09 -14.78 6.95
CA LEU A 212 -12.12 -14.42 5.92
C LEU A 212 -12.57 -14.92 4.54
N ALA A 213 -13.08 -16.16 4.46
CA ALA A 213 -13.62 -16.72 3.21
C ALA A 213 -14.73 -15.83 2.64
N THR A 214 -15.64 -15.38 3.51
CA THR A 214 -16.75 -14.49 3.14
C THR A 214 -16.24 -13.14 2.64
N ARG A 215 -15.23 -12.57 3.34
CA ARG A 215 -14.65 -11.27 2.97
C ARG A 215 -13.88 -11.31 1.65
N VAL A 216 -13.13 -12.39 1.40
CA VAL A 216 -12.41 -12.63 0.15
C VAL A 216 -13.41 -12.84 -1.01
N GLY A 217 -14.49 -13.56 -0.75
CA GLY A 217 -15.49 -13.91 -1.77
C GLY A 217 -15.02 -15.04 -2.69
N SER A 218 -15.98 -15.69 -3.34
CA SER A 218 -15.76 -16.94 -4.08
C SER A 218 -14.74 -16.82 -5.23
N LEU A 219 -14.74 -15.70 -5.95
CA LEU A 219 -13.84 -15.48 -7.09
C LEU A 219 -12.37 -15.43 -6.65
N TYR A 220 -12.07 -14.60 -5.65
CA TYR A 220 -10.71 -14.46 -5.14
C TYR A 220 -10.30 -15.67 -4.30
N LEU A 221 -11.25 -16.32 -3.62
CA LEU A 221 -10.97 -17.57 -2.91
C LEU A 221 -10.52 -18.65 -3.90
N LYS A 222 -11.25 -18.83 -5.00
CA LYS A 222 -10.83 -19.74 -6.09
C LYS A 222 -9.43 -19.37 -6.59
N ARG A 223 -9.16 -18.08 -6.86
CA ARG A 223 -7.82 -17.63 -7.30
C ARG A 223 -6.73 -17.99 -6.29
N LEU A 224 -6.99 -17.82 -4.99
CA LEU A 224 -6.05 -18.16 -3.93
C LEU A 224 -5.74 -19.66 -3.91
N PHE A 225 -6.76 -20.53 -3.96
CA PHE A 225 -6.54 -21.98 -4.00
C PHE A 225 -5.75 -22.41 -5.24
N PHE A 226 -6.13 -21.92 -6.43
CA PHE A 226 -5.40 -22.23 -7.67
C PHE A 226 -3.97 -21.70 -7.65
N LEU A 227 -3.72 -20.55 -7.02
CA LEU A 227 -2.38 -20.01 -6.83
C LEU A 227 -1.52 -20.95 -5.98
N HIS A 228 -2.04 -21.47 -4.86
CA HIS A 228 -1.29 -22.41 -4.02
C HIS A 228 -1.07 -23.76 -4.71
N ILE A 229 -2.09 -24.30 -5.40
CA ILE A 229 -1.95 -25.54 -6.19
C ILE A 229 -0.87 -25.35 -7.27
N GLY A 230 -0.96 -24.29 -8.07
CA GLY A 230 0.01 -23.99 -9.12
C GLY A 230 1.42 -23.77 -8.59
N ARG A 231 1.59 -23.15 -7.41
CA ARG A 231 2.90 -23.02 -6.73
C ARG A 231 3.48 -24.37 -6.33
N ILE A 232 2.67 -25.27 -5.78
CA ILE A 232 3.10 -26.62 -5.43
C ILE A 232 3.47 -27.42 -6.68
N GLU A 233 2.69 -27.30 -7.77
CA GLU A 233 2.98 -27.92 -9.06
C GLU A 233 4.27 -27.37 -9.70
N ALA A 234 4.49 -26.06 -9.65
CA ALA A 234 5.71 -25.43 -10.14
C ALA A 234 6.93 -25.88 -9.32
N LEU A 235 6.81 -25.95 -8.00
CA LEU A 235 7.87 -26.48 -7.12
C LEU A 235 8.15 -27.96 -7.42
N LYS A 236 7.10 -28.78 -7.63
CA LYS A 236 7.20 -30.17 -8.09
C LYS A 236 8.02 -30.29 -9.35
N HIS A 237 7.70 -29.48 -10.35
CA HIS A 237 8.41 -29.46 -11.62
C HIS A 237 9.88 -29.06 -11.44
N LEU A 238 10.16 -27.98 -10.71
CA LEU A 238 11.53 -27.51 -10.46
C LEU A 238 12.39 -28.56 -9.73
N LEU A 239 11.83 -29.23 -8.72
CA LEU A 239 12.55 -30.24 -7.95
C LEU A 239 12.71 -31.59 -8.68
N SER A 240 11.86 -31.86 -9.68
CA SER A 240 11.95 -33.09 -10.48
C SER A 240 13.21 -33.14 -11.35
N HIS A 241 13.82 -31.99 -11.63
CA HIS A 241 15.07 -31.90 -12.37
C HIS A 241 16.26 -31.99 -11.41
N LEU A 242 17.07 -33.03 -11.60
CA LEU A 242 18.35 -33.14 -10.89
C LEU A 242 19.27 -31.99 -11.34
N PRO A 243 20.02 -31.33 -10.42
CA PRO A 243 21.03 -30.36 -10.79
C PRO A 243 22.03 -30.94 -11.80
N SER A 244 22.45 -30.13 -12.77
CA SER A 244 23.37 -30.61 -13.82
C SER A 244 24.71 -31.05 -13.24
N HIS A 245 25.19 -32.19 -13.71
CA HIS A 245 26.51 -32.71 -13.37
C HIS A 245 27.61 -31.86 -14.02
N HIS A 246 28.75 -31.75 -13.34
CA HIS A 246 29.97 -31.16 -13.89
C HIS A 246 31.01 -32.25 -14.15
N PRO A 247 32.01 -32.03 -15.02
CA PRO A 247 33.13 -32.96 -15.19
C PRO A 247 33.90 -33.18 -13.88
N ASP A 248 34.49 -34.35 -13.69
CA ASP A 248 35.24 -34.69 -12.47
C ASP A 248 36.33 -33.65 -12.16
N THR A 249 36.36 -33.21 -10.91
CA THR A 249 37.39 -32.31 -10.38
C THR A 249 38.13 -32.98 -9.22
N ALA A 250 39.28 -32.42 -8.82
CA ALA A 250 40.03 -32.93 -7.68
C ALA A 250 39.24 -32.90 -6.35
N GLU A 251 38.21 -32.06 -6.25
CA GLU A 251 37.38 -31.89 -5.06
C GLU A 251 36.03 -32.62 -5.15
N CYS A 252 35.57 -32.94 -6.37
CA CYS A 252 34.29 -33.59 -6.61
C CYS A 252 34.37 -34.62 -7.75
N SER A 253 34.38 -35.88 -7.34
CA SER A 253 34.36 -37.08 -8.18
C SER A 253 32.94 -37.56 -8.48
N ASP A 254 32.79 -38.35 -9.53
CA ASP A 254 31.54 -39.05 -9.90
C ASP A 254 30.90 -39.81 -8.72
N VAL A 255 31.69 -40.36 -7.78
CA VAL A 255 31.15 -41.01 -6.56
C VAL A 255 30.40 -40.01 -5.68
N GLN A 256 30.97 -38.82 -5.46
CA GLN A 256 30.32 -37.75 -4.69
C GLN A 256 29.09 -37.21 -5.43
N GLN A 257 29.17 -37.08 -6.76
CA GLN A 257 28.02 -36.64 -7.57
C GLN A 257 26.85 -37.64 -7.53
N ARG A 258 27.12 -38.95 -7.57
CA ARG A 258 26.07 -39.98 -7.40
C ARG A 258 25.50 -40.00 -5.98
N CYS A 259 26.31 -39.74 -4.96
CA CYS A 259 25.84 -39.61 -3.59
C CYS A 259 24.87 -38.42 -3.47
N LEU A 260 25.24 -37.27 -4.04
CA LEU A 260 24.37 -36.09 -4.12
C LEU A 260 23.08 -36.39 -4.88
N ALA A 261 23.14 -37.11 -5.99
CA ALA A 261 21.94 -37.47 -6.77
C ALA A 261 20.94 -38.31 -5.95
N ARG A 262 21.44 -39.26 -5.16
CA ARG A 262 20.60 -40.05 -4.24
C ARG A 262 20.03 -39.22 -3.11
N ALA A 263 20.86 -38.35 -2.50
CA ALA A 263 20.42 -37.45 -1.44
C ALA A 263 19.35 -36.47 -1.94
N TRP A 264 19.52 -35.93 -3.16
CA TRP A 264 18.53 -35.10 -3.84
C TRP A 264 17.23 -35.86 -4.06
N ALA A 265 17.28 -37.05 -4.66
CA ALA A 265 16.08 -37.85 -4.91
C ALA A 265 15.30 -38.16 -3.62
N LEU A 266 16.00 -38.49 -2.52
CA LEU A 266 15.39 -38.70 -1.21
C LEU A 266 14.77 -37.41 -0.65
N GLY A 267 15.50 -36.29 -0.70
CA GLY A 267 15.01 -34.99 -0.22
C GLY A 267 13.79 -34.51 -0.98
N VAL A 268 13.81 -34.62 -2.32
CA VAL A 268 12.68 -34.30 -3.18
C VAL A 268 11.50 -35.20 -2.87
N ALA A 269 11.69 -36.51 -2.75
CA ALA A 269 10.60 -37.43 -2.42
C ALA A 269 9.92 -37.08 -1.08
N HIS A 270 10.70 -36.69 -0.07
CA HIS A 270 10.15 -36.26 1.23
C HIS A 270 9.34 -34.97 1.11
N ILE A 271 9.87 -33.94 0.43
CA ILE A 271 9.14 -32.68 0.18
C ILE A 271 7.84 -32.95 -0.61
N MET A 272 7.86 -33.86 -1.59
CA MET A 272 6.67 -34.20 -2.36
C MET A 272 5.61 -34.93 -1.55
N TRP A 273 6.05 -35.76 -0.60
CA TRP A 273 5.16 -36.45 0.33
C TRP A 273 4.46 -35.46 1.26
N ASP A 274 5.22 -34.54 1.87
CA ASP A 274 4.68 -33.53 2.79
C ASP A 274 3.82 -32.48 2.09
N ALA A 275 4.11 -32.17 0.82
CA ALA A 275 3.31 -31.28 -0.01
C ALA A 275 2.07 -31.95 -0.62
N GLY A 276 1.84 -33.23 -0.34
CA GLY A 276 0.60 -33.91 -0.70
C GLY A 276 -0.59 -33.38 0.12
N PRO A 277 -1.83 -33.45 -0.40
CA PRO A 277 -2.99 -33.24 0.45
C PRO A 277 -2.96 -34.31 1.54
N SER A 278 -2.69 -33.92 2.78
CA SER A 278 -2.92 -34.78 3.94
C SER A 278 -4.39 -35.18 3.96
N GLU A 279 -4.67 -36.48 4.05
CA GLU A 279 -6.02 -37.04 4.18
C GLU A 279 -6.89 -36.34 5.22
#